data_AF-A0A2V8ML56-F1
#
_entry.id   AF-A0A2V8ML56-F1
#
_cell.length_a   1.000
_cell.length_b   1.000
_cell.length_c   1.000
_cell.angle_alpha   90.00
_cell.angle_beta   90.00
_cell.angle_gamma   90.00
#
_symmetry.space_group_name_H-M   'P 1'
#
loop_
_entity.id
_entity.type
_entity.pdbx_description
1 polymer ?
#
loop_
_entity_poly.entity_id
_entity_poly.type
_entity_poly.pdbx_seq_one_letter_code
_entity_poly.pdbx_strand_id
1 'polypeptide(L)'
;MFLFLGLSILDPNFRLIVTKPDNVPIVGMLFLIPFFTWFAMREAVRNDQRIAEGKPLIEQEETAEKVLTWPDLVYTELICMVVLTVLLIGWSMALQAPLEDPANPSSSPNPSKASWYFLGLQEMLVYFDPWLAGVVFPGLIIVGLMGIPYIDTNPKGNGYFTLKERRWEITTFLFGFLILWILLVILGTFLRGPNWNFFGPYEYWDIHKLEALVNVNLSEYIWVKGLGMGLPKNPLIREMFGFLIILGYFLLLPPLFAKKWFKGFYATLGPVRFHVMMFLLLCMAALPIKMVLRWLFNLKYIIGIPEYFFNI
;
A
#
# COMPACT_ATOMS: atom_id res chain seq x y z
N MET A 1 -12.58 -18.26 3.70
CA MET A 1 -11.97 -17.79 2.44
C MET A 1 -12.11 -18.82 1.31
N PHE A 2 -11.66 -20.07 1.47
CA PHE A 2 -11.83 -21.12 0.45
C PHE A 2 -13.29 -21.35 0.02
N LEU A 3 -14.22 -21.40 0.97
CA LEU A 3 -15.65 -21.56 0.67
C LEU A 3 -16.23 -20.35 -0.08
N PHE A 4 -15.80 -19.13 0.27
CA PHE A 4 -16.21 -17.91 -0.43
C PHE A 4 -15.69 -17.90 -1.86
N LEU A 5 -14.38 -18.12 -2.07
CA LEU A 5 -13.79 -18.13 -3.42
C LEU A 5 -14.35 -19.27 -4.28
N GLY A 6 -14.59 -20.44 -3.69
CA GLY A 6 -15.22 -21.58 -4.38
C GLY A 6 -16.65 -21.31 -4.82
N LEU A 7 -17.45 -20.64 -3.99
CA LEU A 7 -18.81 -20.21 -4.35
C LEU A 7 -18.79 -19.07 -5.38
N SER A 8 -17.89 -18.11 -5.23
CA SER A 8 -17.76 -16.98 -6.16
C SER A 8 -17.33 -17.41 -7.56
N ILE A 9 -16.52 -18.47 -7.70
CA ILE A 9 -16.14 -19.05 -9.00
C ILE A 9 -17.37 -19.57 -9.78
N LEU A 10 -18.50 -19.85 -9.14
CA LEU A 10 -19.73 -20.25 -9.83
C LEU A 10 -20.30 -19.11 -10.69
N ASP A 11 -20.02 -17.85 -10.35
CA ASP A 11 -20.39 -16.70 -11.15
C ASP A 11 -19.49 -16.58 -12.41
N PRO A 12 -20.08 -16.50 -13.62
CA PRO A 12 -19.31 -16.42 -14.86
C PRO A 12 -18.40 -15.19 -14.95
N ASN A 13 -18.87 -14.02 -14.48
CA ASN A 13 -18.10 -12.77 -14.58
C ASN A 13 -16.90 -12.80 -13.64
N PHE A 14 -17.11 -13.22 -12.40
CA PHE A 14 -16.03 -13.37 -11.43
C PHE A 14 -14.99 -14.40 -11.88
N ARG A 15 -15.44 -15.53 -12.46
CA ARG A 15 -14.53 -16.55 -12.99
C ARG A 15 -13.61 -15.99 -14.07
N LEU A 16 -14.14 -15.25 -15.04
CA LEU A 16 -13.35 -14.66 -16.12
C LEU A 16 -12.22 -13.75 -15.60
N ILE A 17 -12.48 -13.00 -14.53
CA ILE A 17 -11.48 -12.11 -13.92
C ILE A 17 -10.44 -12.94 -13.17
N VAL A 18 -10.86 -13.87 -12.31
CA VAL A 18 -9.96 -14.64 -11.43
C VAL A 18 -9.07 -15.61 -12.20
N THR A 19 -9.56 -16.21 -13.29
CA THR A 19 -8.79 -17.18 -14.08
C THR A 19 -7.88 -16.53 -15.13
N LYS A 20 -7.89 -15.19 -15.25
CA LYS A 20 -6.96 -14.51 -16.16
C LYS A 20 -5.51 -14.83 -15.75
N PRO A 21 -4.62 -15.25 -16.66
CA PRO A 21 -3.25 -15.64 -16.32
C PRO A 21 -2.50 -14.59 -15.46
N ASP A 22 -2.67 -13.31 -15.78
CA ASP A 22 -2.05 -12.18 -15.05
C ASP A 22 -2.54 -12.05 -13.60
N ASN A 23 -3.74 -12.54 -13.30
CA ASN A 23 -4.38 -12.42 -12.00
C ASN A 23 -4.07 -13.60 -11.07
N VAL A 24 -3.57 -14.73 -11.60
CA VAL A 24 -3.26 -15.93 -10.81
C VAL A 24 -2.29 -15.65 -9.65
N PRO A 25 -1.20 -14.85 -9.82
CA PRO A 25 -0.33 -14.49 -8.71
C PRO A 25 -1.07 -13.75 -7.59
N ILE A 26 -1.98 -12.84 -7.94
CA ILE A 26 -2.78 -12.08 -6.98
C ILE A 26 -3.75 -13.00 -6.23
N VAL A 27 -4.36 -13.97 -6.92
CA VAL A 27 -5.18 -15.01 -6.28
C VAL A 27 -4.34 -15.81 -5.30
N GLY A 28 -3.11 -16.18 -5.65
CA GLY A 28 -2.16 -16.83 -4.74
C GLY A 28 -1.85 -15.97 -3.51
N MET A 29 -1.65 -14.67 -3.69
CA MET A 29 -1.44 -13.72 -2.60
C MET A 29 -2.59 -13.67 -1.60
N LEU A 30 -3.84 -13.82 -2.05
CA LEU A 30 -5.00 -13.89 -1.16
C LEU A 30 -4.86 -15.01 -0.12
N PHE A 31 -4.14 -16.09 -0.43
CA PHE A 31 -3.89 -17.20 0.50
C PHE A 31 -2.57 -17.06 1.24
N LEU A 32 -1.48 -16.76 0.52
CA LEU A 32 -0.14 -16.71 1.10
C LEU A 32 -0.01 -15.58 2.13
N ILE A 33 -0.55 -14.39 1.84
CA ILE A 33 -0.37 -13.23 2.72
C ILE A 33 -1.09 -13.43 4.06
N PRO A 34 -2.37 -13.82 4.12
CA PRO A 34 -3.02 -14.12 5.40
C PRO A 34 -2.34 -15.27 6.14
N PHE A 35 -1.89 -16.31 5.44
CA PHE A 35 -1.19 -17.44 6.06
C PHE A 35 0.12 -17.01 6.73
N PHE A 36 1.01 -16.34 5.99
CA PHE A 36 2.30 -15.90 6.54
C PHE A 36 2.15 -14.80 7.59
N THR A 37 1.16 -13.90 7.44
CA THR A 37 0.84 -12.92 8.47
C THR A 37 0.34 -13.62 9.74
N TRP A 38 -0.57 -14.59 9.62
CA TRP A 38 -1.04 -15.38 10.74
C TRP A 38 0.09 -16.18 11.40
N PHE A 39 0.96 -16.81 10.61
CA PHE A 39 2.10 -17.58 11.11
C PHE A 39 3.04 -16.69 11.92
N ALA A 40 3.46 -15.55 11.37
CA ALA A 40 4.32 -14.60 12.07
C ALA A 40 3.67 -14.08 13.37
N MET A 41 2.37 -13.76 13.35
CA MET A 41 1.65 -13.31 14.54
C MET A 41 1.47 -14.42 15.57
N ARG A 42 1.26 -15.67 15.13
CA ARG A 42 1.17 -16.84 16.00
C ARG A 42 2.49 -17.06 16.75
N GLU A 43 3.61 -17.05 16.03
CA GLU A 43 4.93 -17.20 16.66
C GLU A 43 5.25 -16.04 17.60
N ALA A 44 4.89 -14.81 17.22
CA ALA A 44 5.03 -13.64 18.09
C ALA A 44 4.25 -13.80 19.41
N VAL A 45 3.00 -14.28 19.36
CA VAL A 45 2.18 -14.52 20.56
C VAL A 45 2.76 -15.65 21.41
N ARG A 46 3.26 -16.73 20.81
CA ARG A 46 3.88 -17.85 21.54
C ARG A 46 5.14 -17.40 22.29
N ASN A 47 5.99 -16.62 21.63
CA ASN A 47 7.16 -16.04 22.28
C ASN A 47 6.78 -15.04 23.38
N ASP A 48 5.80 -14.18 23.15
CA ASP A 48 5.31 -13.24 24.17
C ASP A 48 4.68 -13.92 25.40
N GLN A 49 4.19 -15.16 25.25
CA GLN A 49 3.73 -16.01 26.36
C GLN A 49 4.92 -16.65 27.09
N ARG A 50 5.88 -17.21 26.35
CA ARG A 50 7.11 -17.79 26.92
C ARG A 50 7.90 -16.78 27.74
N ILE A 51 8.06 -15.55 27.23
CA ILE A 51 8.69 -14.44 27.96
C ILE A 51 7.95 -14.17 29.28
N ALA A 52 6.61 -14.18 29.27
CA ALA A 52 5.82 -13.95 30.46
C ALA A 52 5.94 -15.10 31.49
N GLU A 53 6.18 -16.32 31.01
CA GLU A 53 6.45 -17.51 31.83
C GLU A 53 7.91 -17.63 32.28
N GLY A 54 8.80 -16.70 31.86
CA GLY A 54 10.24 -16.75 32.15
C GLY A 54 10.98 -17.86 31.40
N LYS A 55 10.39 -18.40 30.33
CA LYS A 55 10.99 -19.43 29.47
C LYS A 55 11.81 -18.81 28.33
N PRO A 56 12.82 -19.53 27.81
CA PRO A 56 13.56 -19.08 26.64
C PRO A 56 12.67 -18.99 25.39
N LEU A 57 13.09 -18.14 24.45
CA LEU A 57 12.41 -17.98 23.16
C LEU A 57 12.50 -19.27 22.34
N ILE A 58 11.56 -19.49 21.43
CA ILE A 58 11.56 -20.66 20.55
C ILE A 58 12.85 -20.68 19.72
N GLU A 59 13.21 -19.55 19.14
CA GLU A 59 14.40 -19.39 18.30
C GLU A 59 15.69 -19.59 19.09
N GLN A 60 15.69 -19.30 20.40
CA GLN A 60 16.85 -19.55 21.26
C GLN A 60 17.03 -21.04 21.56
N GLU A 61 15.93 -21.77 21.76
CA GLU A 61 15.97 -23.24 21.91
C GLU A 61 16.43 -23.90 20.62
N GLU A 62 15.92 -23.45 19.45
CA GLU A 62 16.30 -23.98 18.15
C GLU A 62 17.75 -23.63 17.77
N THR A 63 18.21 -22.40 18.07
CA THR A 63 19.59 -21.97 17.76
C THR A 63 20.64 -22.63 18.65
N ALA A 64 20.23 -23.26 19.76
CA ALA A 64 21.15 -24.03 20.60
C ALA A 64 21.74 -25.23 19.84
N GLU A 65 20.99 -25.79 18.88
CA GLU A 65 21.43 -26.88 18.02
C GLU A 65 21.92 -26.33 16.67
N LYS A 66 23.22 -26.07 16.58
CA LYS A 66 23.83 -25.59 15.33
C LYS A 66 24.20 -26.76 14.43
N VAL A 67 23.78 -26.66 13.17
CA VAL A 67 24.17 -27.58 12.09
C VAL A 67 25.28 -26.97 11.23
N LEU A 68 25.97 -27.80 10.44
CA LEU A 68 27.04 -27.32 9.58
C LEU A 68 26.44 -26.62 8.34
N THR A 69 26.99 -25.48 7.95
CA THR A 69 26.57 -24.79 6.72
C THR A 69 26.76 -25.69 5.49
N TRP A 70 27.88 -26.41 5.46
CA TRP A 70 28.12 -27.47 4.49
C TRP A 70 28.31 -28.79 5.24
N PRO A 71 27.58 -29.86 4.92
CA PRO A 71 26.66 -30.00 3.77
C PRO A 71 25.23 -29.50 4.03
N ASP A 72 24.80 -29.38 5.30
CA ASP A 72 23.37 -29.38 5.63
C ASP A 72 22.58 -28.24 4.98
N LEU A 73 23.01 -26.99 5.13
CA LEU A 73 22.31 -25.84 4.53
C LEU A 73 22.41 -25.84 3.00
N VAL A 74 23.61 -26.03 2.44
CA VAL A 74 23.85 -25.88 1.00
C VAL A 74 23.10 -26.94 0.17
N TYR A 75 23.04 -28.19 0.64
CA TYR A 75 22.25 -29.21 -0.06
C TYR A 75 20.75 -28.93 0.03
N THR A 76 20.24 -28.47 1.18
CA THR A 76 18.84 -28.07 1.31
C THR A 76 18.50 -26.91 0.37
N GLU A 77 19.33 -25.87 0.32
CA GLU A 77 19.14 -24.73 -0.60
C GLU A 77 19.19 -25.17 -2.07
N LEU A 78 20.12 -26.05 -2.44
CA LEU A 78 20.20 -26.60 -3.80
C LEU A 78 18.93 -27.37 -4.18
N ILE A 79 18.42 -28.22 -3.28
CA ILE A 79 17.17 -28.97 -3.50
C ILE A 79 16.00 -27.98 -3.66
N CYS A 80 15.87 -26.99 -2.79
CA CYS A 80 14.86 -25.95 -2.90
C CYS A 80 14.96 -25.19 -4.23
N MET A 81 16.17 -24.85 -4.67
CA MET A 81 16.42 -24.17 -5.94
C MET A 81 15.97 -25.00 -7.13
N VAL A 82 16.33 -26.30 -7.16
CA VAL A 82 15.92 -27.22 -8.23
C VAL A 82 14.39 -27.37 -8.24
N VAL A 83 13.76 -27.60 -7.10
CA VAL A 83 12.30 -27.73 -6.99
C VAL A 83 11.59 -26.46 -7.44
N LEU A 84 12.03 -25.28 -6.98
CA LEU A 84 11.46 -24.00 -7.40
C LEU A 84 11.65 -23.75 -8.89
N THR A 85 12.80 -24.12 -9.46
CA THR A 85 13.06 -23.99 -10.90
C THR A 85 12.11 -24.85 -11.72
N VAL A 86 11.94 -26.12 -11.34
CA VAL A 86 10.98 -27.03 -11.99
C VAL A 86 9.56 -26.50 -11.88
N LEU A 87 9.16 -25.99 -10.71
CA LEU A 87 7.85 -25.38 -10.50
C LEU A 87 7.65 -24.17 -11.41
N LEU A 88 8.61 -23.24 -11.46
CA LEU A 88 8.53 -22.04 -12.29
C LEU A 88 8.50 -22.37 -13.79
N ILE A 89 9.24 -23.38 -14.24
CA ILE A 89 9.17 -23.88 -15.63
C ILE A 89 7.76 -24.42 -15.91
N GLY A 90 7.23 -25.28 -15.03
CA GLY A 90 5.88 -25.83 -15.16
C GLY A 90 4.81 -24.74 -15.16
N TRP A 91 4.94 -23.73 -14.30
CA TRP A 91 4.06 -22.57 -14.25
C TRP A 91 4.11 -21.76 -15.55
N SER A 92 5.32 -21.49 -16.06
CA SER A 92 5.52 -20.76 -17.33
C SER A 92 4.94 -21.50 -18.55
N MET A 93 4.91 -22.84 -18.51
CA MET A 93 4.29 -23.65 -19.56
C MET A 93 2.77 -23.69 -19.44
N ALA A 94 2.24 -23.75 -18.21
CA ALA A 94 0.80 -23.86 -17.96
C ALA A 94 0.05 -22.52 -18.13
N LEU A 95 0.67 -21.41 -17.76
CA LEU A 95 0.10 -20.07 -17.82
C LEU A 95 0.91 -19.22 -18.80
N GLN A 96 0.48 -19.24 -20.06
CA GLN A 96 1.09 -18.41 -21.10
C GLN A 96 0.79 -16.94 -20.83
N ALA A 97 1.83 -16.11 -20.91
CA ALA A 97 1.69 -14.66 -20.87
C ALA A 97 0.85 -14.22 -22.08
N PRO A 98 -0.22 -13.43 -21.90
CA PRO A 98 -0.97 -12.88 -23.00
C PRO A 98 -0.05 -11.95 -23.80
N LEU A 99 0.29 -12.33 -25.03
CA LEU A 99 1.02 -11.46 -25.96
C LEU A 99 0.02 -10.48 -26.57
N GLU A 100 0.21 -9.18 -26.31
CA GLU A 100 -0.56 -8.12 -26.94
C GLU A 100 -0.09 -7.86 -28.38
N ASP A 101 -0.91 -7.16 -29.16
CA ASP A 101 -0.55 -6.72 -30.50
C ASP A 101 0.71 -5.82 -30.48
N PRO A 102 1.45 -5.73 -31.60
CA PRO A 102 2.58 -4.82 -31.71
C PRO A 102 2.21 -3.39 -31.29
N ALA A 103 3.10 -2.75 -30.55
CA ALA A 103 2.86 -1.44 -29.98
C ALA A 103 2.41 -0.42 -31.06
N ASN A 104 1.24 0.17 -30.85
CA ASN A 104 0.69 1.19 -31.72
C ASN A 104 0.64 2.55 -30.98
N PRO A 105 1.47 3.54 -31.36
CA PRO A 105 1.46 4.86 -30.74
C PRO A 105 0.14 5.62 -30.88
N SER A 106 -0.72 5.25 -31.83
CA SER A 106 -2.01 5.92 -32.08
C SER A 106 -3.18 5.30 -31.30
N SER A 107 -2.96 4.24 -30.54
CA SER A 107 -4.01 3.54 -29.79
C SER A 107 -3.52 3.15 -28.41
N SER A 108 -4.21 3.59 -27.36
CA SER A 108 -3.95 3.13 -26.00
C SER A 108 -4.95 2.02 -25.63
N PRO A 109 -4.48 0.86 -25.15
CA PRO A 109 -5.37 -0.23 -24.76
C PRO A 109 -6.27 0.20 -23.60
N ASN A 110 -7.52 -0.25 -23.61
CA ASN A 110 -8.48 0.00 -22.54
C ASN A 110 -9.10 -1.32 -22.06
N PRO A 111 -8.92 -1.70 -20.78
CA PRO A 111 -8.15 -1.01 -19.75
C PRO A 111 -6.63 -1.18 -19.93
N SER A 112 -5.86 -0.11 -19.74
CA SER A 112 -4.40 -0.21 -19.60
C SER A 112 -4.08 -0.59 -18.15
N LYS A 113 -3.91 -1.89 -17.88
CA LYS A 113 -3.49 -2.38 -16.56
C LYS A 113 -1.97 -2.54 -16.52
N ALA A 114 -1.35 -2.00 -15.48
CA ALA A 114 0.05 -2.28 -15.18
C ALA A 114 0.22 -3.74 -14.73
N SER A 115 1.47 -4.20 -14.73
CA SER A 115 1.81 -5.49 -14.13
C SER A 115 1.37 -5.55 -12.67
N TRP A 116 1.04 -6.75 -12.19
CA TRP A 116 0.38 -6.95 -10.91
C TRP A 116 1.11 -6.33 -9.70
N TYR A 117 2.45 -6.29 -9.73
CA TYR A 117 3.27 -5.69 -8.67
C TYR A 117 3.24 -4.16 -8.67
N PHE A 118 2.75 -3.52 -9.73
CA PHE A 118 2.54 -2.07 -9.80
C PHE A 118 1.07 -1.65 -9.67
N LEU A 119 0.12 -2.58 -9.59
CA LEU A 119 -1.31 -2.24 -9.51
C LEU A 119 -1.66 -1.38 -8.29
N GLY A 120 -0.97 -1.56 -7.16
CA GLY A 120 -1.17 -0.68 -6.00
C GLY A 120 -0.78 0.77 -6.28
N LEU A 121 0.33 1.00 -6.98
CA LEU A 121 0.75 2.33 -7.43
C LEU A 121 -0.20 2.88 -8.49
N GLN A 122 -0.70 2.04 -9.39
CA GLN A 122 -1.68 2.44 -10.39
C GLN A 122 -2.99 2.90 -9.74
N GLU A 123 -3.46 2.20 -8.71
CA GLU A 123 -4.65 2.62 -7.96
C GLU A 123 -4.43 3.97 -7.25
N MET A 124 -3.20 4.24 -6.78
CA MET A 124 -2.84 5.54 -6.20
C MET A 124 -2.95 6.71 -7.20
N LEU A 125 -2.79 6.48 -8.51
CA LEU A 125 -2.96 7.50 -9.56
C LEU A 125 -4.40 8.01 -9.70
N VAL A 126 -5.38 7.29 -9.14
CA VAL A 126 -6.77 7.77 -9.09
C VAL A 126 -6.92 8.95 -8.12
N TYR A 127 -6.06 9.00 -7.09
CA TYR A 127 -6.17 9.94 -5.98
C TYR A 127 -5.13 11.06 -6.06
N PHE A 128 -3.98 10.80 -6.67
CA PHE A 128 -2.88 11.75 -6.76
C PHE A 128 -2.40 11.94 -8.20
N ASP A 129 -1.83 13.11 -8.45
CA ASP A 129 -1.21 13.44 -9.74
C ASP A 129 0.04 12.55 -9.99
N PRO A 130 0.39 12.23 -11.25
CA PRO A 130 1.46 11.27 -11.56
C PRO A 130 2.81 11.53 -10.92
N TRP A 131 3.19 12.79 -10.67
CA TRP A 131 4.48 13.10 -10.03
C TRP A 131 4.50 12.69 -8.54
N LEU A 132 3.38 12.83 -7.83
CA LEU A 132 3.26 12.40 -6.44
C LEU A 132 3.16 10.87 -6.35
N ALA A 133 2.23 10.28 -7.09
CA ALA A 133 1.97 8.85 -7.06
C ALA A 133 3.12 8.01 -7.67
N GLY A 134 3.74 8.50 -8.74
CA GLY A 134 4.76 7.77 -9.49
C GLY A 134 6.19 7.98 -8.99
N VAL A 135 6.49 9.12 -8.36
CA VAL A 135 7.88 9.47 -7.98
C VAL A 135 8.01 9.73 -6.49
N VAL A 136 7.26 10.70 -5.95
CA VAL A 136 7.45 11.15 -4.56
C VAL A 136 7.11 10.06 -3.55
N PHE A 137 5.90 9.49 -3.60
CA PHE A 137 5.49 8.47 -2.62
C PHE A 137 6.33 7.19 -2.73
N PRO A 138 6.59 6.61 -3.92
CA PRO A 138 7.50 5.46 -4.02
C PRO A 138 8.90 5.77 -3.49
N GLY A 139 9.44 6.96 -3.79
CA GLY A 139 10.74 7.39 -3.26
C GLY A 139 10.74 7.50 -1.74
N LEU A 140 9.68 8.09 -1.15
CA LEU A 140 9.51 8.18 0.30
C LEU A 140 9.33 6.82 0.97
N ILE A 141 8.65 5.86 0.32
CA ILE A 141 8.53 4.49 0.84
C ILE A 141 9.91 3.85 0.93
N ILE A 142 10.71 3.90 -0.15
CA ILE A 142 12.05 3.29 -0.18
C ILE A 142 12.96 3.95 0.86
N VAL A 143 13.07 5.29 0.84
CA VAL A 143 13.90 6.04 1.80
C VAL A 143 13.41 5.83 3.23
N GLY A 144 12.09 5.77 3.44
CA GLY A 144 11.49 5.49 4.74
C GLY A 144 11.87 4.11 5.27
N LEU A 145 11.78 3.07 4.44
CA LEU A 145 12.18 1.70 4.81
C LEU A 145 13.68 1.60 5.11
N MET A 146 14.53 2.25 4.32
CA MET A 146 15.97 2.36 4.59
C MET A 146 16.27 3.15 5.87
N GLY A 147 15.39 4.10 6.22
CA GLY A 147 15.49 4.94 7.40
C GLY A 147 15.08 4.26 8.71
N ILE A 148 14.33 3.12 8.66
CA ILE A 148 13.81 2.45 9.86
C ILE A 148 14.90 2.19 10.91
N PRO A 149 16.08 1.62 10.59
CA PRO A 149 17.12 1.35 11.59
C PRO A 149 17.69 2.60 12.28
N TYR A 150 17.53 3.78 11.68
CA TYR A 150 18.02 5.06 12.23
C TYR A 150 16.94 5.81 13.01
N ILE A 151 15.67 5.56 12.69
CA ILE A 151 14.52 6.14 13.36
C ILE A 151 14.16 5.32 14.59
N ASP A 152 14.15 3.98 14.48
CA ASP A 152 13.81 3.08 15.56
C ASP A 152 15.03 2.78 16.44
N THR A 153 14.96 3.22 17.70
CA THR A 153 16.01 3.03 18.70
C THR A 153 15.74 1.86 19.64
N ASN A 154 14.65 1.10 19.46
CA ASN A 154 14.30 0.00 20.34
C ASN A 154 15.23 -1.21 20.09
N PRO A 155 16.05 -1.64 21.07
CA PRO A 155 16.96 -2.78 20.89
C PRO A 155 16.25 -4.14 21.01
N LYS A 156 15.03 -4.18 21.55
CA LYS A 156 14.27 -5.42 21.78
C LYS A 156 13.62 -5.90 20.49
N GLY A 157 13.16 -7.15 20.44
CA GLY A 157 12.47 -7.74 19.29
C GLY A 157 13.33 -7.83 18.02
N ASN A 158 14.65 -7.97 18.17
CA ASN A 158 15.57 -8.15 17.06
C ASN A 158 15.91 -9.63 16.89
N GLY A 159 15.58 -10.22 15.74
CA GLY A 159 15.91 -11.60 15.40
C GLY A 159 14.98 -12.68 15.99
N TYR A 160 13.82 -12.30 16.54
CA TYR A 160 12.78 -13.22 16.99
C TYR A 160 11.39 -12.60 16.82
N PHE A 161 10.36 -13.44 16.77
CA PHE A 161 8.99 -12.96 16.68
C PHE A 161 8.50 -12.44 18.04
N THR A 162 8.02 -11.20 18.11
CA THR A 162 7.36 -10.60 19.29
C THR A 162 6.36 -9.54 18.87
N LEU A 163 5.21 -9.44 19.55
CA LEU A 163 4.21 -8.40 19.29
C LEU A 163 4.20 -7.37 20.42
N LYS A 164 4.38 -7.79 21.68
CA LYS A 164 4.34 -6.90 22.85
C LYS A 164 5.47 -5.87 22.84
N GLU A 165 6.68 -6.26 22.42
CA GLU A 165 7.85 -5.37 22.48
C GLU A 165 7.91 -4.37 21.32
N ARG A 166 7.18 -4.62 20.23
CA ARG A 166 7.20 -3.84 18.97
C ARG A 166 5.80 -3.56 18.42
N ARG A 167 4.82 -3.38 19.30
CA ARG A 167 3.41 -3.30 18.91
C ARG A 167 3.15 -2.18 17.91
N TRP A 168 3.75 -1.00 18.13
CA TRP A 168 3.50 0.17 17.30
C TRP A 168 4.15 0.05 15.92
N GLU A 169 5.38 -0.46 15.88
CA GLU A 169 6.18 -0.67 14.70
C GLU A 169 5.51 -1.71 13.80
N ILE A 170 5.12 -2.86 14.37
CA ILE A 170 4.43 -3.93 13.64
C ILE A 170 3.06 -3.47 13.15
N THR A 171 2.26 -2.80 13.99
CA THR A 171 0.93 -2.34 13.59
C THR A 171 1.02 -1.31 12.45
N THR A 172 1.98 -0.39 12.52
CA THR A 172 2.22 0.62 11.47
C THR A 172 2.65 -0.05 10.17
N PHE A 173 3.58 -1.00 10.24
CA PHE A 173 4.03 -1.76 9.07
C PHE A 173 2.89 -2.56 8.45
N LEU A 174 2.13 -3.31 9.25
CA LEU A 174 0.98 -4.10 8.76
C LEU A 174 -0.12 -3.21 8.19
N PHE A 175 -0.34 -2.02 8.73
CA PHE A 175 -1.27 -1.05 8.14
C PHE A 175 -0.79 -0.60 6.75
N GLY A 176 0.47 -0.17 6.63
CA GLY A 176 1.03 0.23 5.33
C GLY A 176 1.06 -0.92 4.32
N PHE A 177 1.47 -2.10 4.75
CA PHE A 177 1.60 -3.27 3.89
C PHE A 177 0.23 -3.88 3.53
N LEU A 178 -0.57 -4.30 4.50
CA LEU A 178 -1.82 -5.02 4.22
C LEU A 178 -2.92 -4.09 3.72
N ILE A 179 -3.10 -2.93 4.38
CA ILE A 179 -4.23 -2.04 4.10
C ILE A 179 -3.92 -1.06 2.97
N LEU A 180 -2.73 -0.47 2.93
CA LEU A 180 -2.41 0.50 1.88
C LEU A 180 -1.81 -0.15 0.64
N TRP A 181 -1.05 -1.25 0.75
CA TRP A 181 -0.43 -1.86 -0.43
C TRP A 181 -1.26 -3.01 -1.00
N ILE A 182 -1.45 -4.08 -0.22
CA ILE A 182 -2.10 -5.31 -0.68
C ILE A 182 -3.58 -5.08 -1.02
N LEU A 183 -4.32 -4.34 -0.19
CA LEU A 183 -5.71 -4.03 -0.49
C LEU A 183 -5.84 -3.26 -1.82
N LEU A 184 -4.99 -2.26 -2.09
CA LEU A 184 -5.05 -1.52 -3.34
C LEU A 184 -4.73 -2.39 -4.56
N VAL A 185 -3.79 -3.33 -4.44
CA VAL A 185 -3.54 -4.35 -5.49
C VAL A 185 -4.80 -5.19 -5.75
N ILE A 186 -5.47 -5.64 -4.69
CA ILE A 186 -6.71 -6.42 -4.79
C ILE A 186 -7.82 -5.58 -5.46
N LEU A 187 -8.02 -4.33 -5.05
CA LEU A 187 -9.00 -3.42 -5.63
C LEU A 187 -8.72 -3.15 -7.12
N GLY A 188 -7.47 -2.84 -7.48
CA GLY A 188 -7.03 -2.62 -8.86
C GLY A 188 -7.17 -3.87 -9.75
N THR A 189 -7.02 -5.05 -9.16
CA THR A 189 -7.16 -6.31 -9.90
C THR A 189 -8.63 -6.63 -10.16
N PHE A 190 -9.44 -6.70 -9.10
CA PHE A 190 -10.76 -7.33 -9.16
C PHE A 190 -11.92 -6.35 -9.32
N LEU A 191 -11.74 -5.06 -9.00
CA LEU A 191 -12.82 -4.07 -9.00
C LEU A 191 -12.59 -2.91 -9.98
N ARG A 192 -11.39 -2.78 -10.57
CA ARG A 192 -11.10 -1.80 -11.62
C ARG A 192 -11.23 -2.43 -13.01
N GLY A 193 -12.23 -1.98 -13.76
CA GLY A 193 -12.53 -2.46 -15.11
C GLY A 193 -12.17 -1.45 -16.20
N PRO A 194 -12.84 -1.50 -17.36
CA PRO A 194 -12.67 -0.52 -18.45
C PRO A 194 -12.78 0.92 -17.95
N ASN A 195 -12.01 1.83 -18.55
CA ASN A 195 -11.89 3.24 -18.16
C ASN A 195 -11.45 3.47 -16.71
N TRP A 196 -10.88 2.46 -16.06
CA TRP A 196 -10.57 2.45 -14.62
C TRP A 196 -11.80 2.70 -13.73
N ASN A 197 -13.01 2.42 -14.23
CA ASN A 197 -14.24 2.54 -13.46
C ASN A 197 -14.34 1.42 -12.43
N PHE A 198 -15.13 1.70 -11.38
CA PHE A 198 -15.42 0.73 -10.34
C PHE A 198 -16.54 -0.22 -10.80
N PHE A 199 -16.29 -1.51 -10.62
CA PHE A 199 -17.25 -2.58 -10.85
C PHE A 199 -17.33 -3.46 -9.61
N GLY A 200 -18.53 -3.87 -9.23
CA GLY A 200 -18.73 -4.85 -8.17
C GLY A 200 -18.11 -6.21 -8.51
N PRO A 201 -17.86 -7.08 -7.51
CA PRO A 201 -17.21 -8.38 -7.72
C PRO A 201 -17.91 -9.31 -8.74
N TYR A 202 -19.22 -9.18 -8.94
CA TYR A 202 -20.03 -10.00 -9.84
C TYR A 202 -20.65 -9.19 -10.99
N GLU A 203 -20.32 -7.89 -11.07
CA GLU A 203 -20.85 -6.99 -12.10
C GLU A 203 -20.18 -7.29 -13.43
N TYR A 204 -20.97 -7.31 -14.49
CA TYR A 204 -20.44 -7.39 -15.85
C TYR A 204 -19.67 -6.11 -16.19
N TRP A 205 -18.45 -6.25 -16.71
CA TRP A 205 -17.59 -5.12 -17.06
C TRP A 205 -17.99 -4.54 -18.41
N ASP A 206 -18.96 -3.63 -18.40
CA ASP A 206 -19.38 -2.88 -19.58
C ASP A 206 -18.33 -1.83 -19.97
N ILE A 207 -17.81 -1.95 -21.19
CA ILE A 207 -16.80 -1.05 -21.79
C ILE A 207 -17.39 0.35 -22.02
N HIS A 208 -18.71 0.45 -22.21
CA HIS A 208 -19.41 1.71 -22.49
C HIS A 208 -19.82 2.47 -21.24
N LYS A 209 -19.62 1.90 -20.04
CA LYS A 209 -19.81 2.61 -18.78
C LYS A 209 -18.79 3.74 -18.67
N LEU A 210 -19.28 4.98 -18.73
CA LEU A 210 -18.50 6.20 -18.55
C LEU A 210 -19.07 6.97 -17.35
N GLU A 211 -18.51 6.74 -16.17
CA GLU A 211 -18.84 7.53 -15.00
C GLU A 211 -18.11 8.88 -15.07
N ALA A 212 -18.86 9.97 -15.22
CA ALA A 212 -18.30 11.32 -15.18
C ALA A 212 -17.87 11.65 -13.75
N LEU A 213 -16.56 11.56 -13.47
CA LEU A 213 -15.99 12.04 -12.22
C LEU A 213 -16.10 13.58 -12.19
N VAL A 214 -17.10 14.10 -11.48
CA VAL A 214 -17.25 15.54 -11.24
C VAL A 214 -16.13 15.98 -10.31
N ASN A 215 -15.04 16.42 -10.89
CA ASN A 215 -13.85 16.82 -10.16
C ASN A 215 -14.00 18.24 -9.64
N VAL A 216 -13.98 18.41 -8.32
CA VAL A 216 -14.06 19.74 -7.70
C VAL A 216 -12.77 20.00 -6.93
N ASN A 217 -12.17 21.18 -7.14
CA ASN A 217 -10.99 21.60 -6.39
C ASN A 217 -11.38 22.24 -5.05
N LEU A 218 -10.47 22.22 -4.08
CA LEU A 218 -10.69 22.87 -2.79
C LEU A 218 -10.97 24.38 -2.95
N SER A 219 -10.28 25.04 -3.88
CA SER A 219 -10.48 26.46 -4.18
C SER A 219 -11.91 26.74 -4.65
N GLU A 220 -12.55 25.86 -5.42
CA GLU A 220 -13.95 25.99 -5.82
C GLU A 220 -14.92 25.84 -4.63
N TYR A 221 -14.64 24.93 -3.70
CA TYR A 221 -15.45 24.79 -2.49
C TYR A 221 -15.46 26.07 -1.65
N ILE A 222 -14.32 26.73 -1.53
CA ILE A 222 -14.20 27.91 -0.66
C ILE A 222 -14.66 29.18 -1.40
N TRP A 223 -14.11 29.45 -2.59
CA TRP A 223 -14.40 30.69 -3.31
C TRP A 223 -15.80 30.69 -3.94
N VAL A 224 -16.16 29.62 -4.65
CA VAL A 224 -17.41 29.57 -5.41
C VAL A 224 -18.58 29.20 -4.50
N LYS A 225 -18.48 28.06 -3.80
CA LYS A 225 -19.59 27.58 -2.95
C LYS A 225 -19.68 28.30 -1.61
N GLY A 226 -18.54 28.62 -0.99
CA GLY A 226 -18.50 29.28 0.32
C GLY A 226 -18.71 30.79 0.25
N LEU A 227 -17.97 31.48 -0.62
CA LEU A 227 -17.96 32.95 -0.69
C LEU A 227 -18.83 33.52 -1.83
N GLY A 228 -19.35 32.68 -2.74
CA GLY A 228 -20.16 33.12 -3.87
C GLY A 228 -19.40 33.96 -4.89
N MET A 229 -18.07 33.89 -4.89
CA MET A 229 -17.18 34.66 -5.77
C MET A 229 -16.61 33.80 -6.89
N GLY A 230 -16.30 34.41 -8.03
CA GLY A 230 -15.51 33.76 -9.07
C GLY A 230 -14.10 33.43 -8.57
N LEU A 231 -13.45 32.43 -9.18
CA LEU A 231 -12.08 32.05 -8.82
C LEU A 231 -11.11 33.23 -9.05
N PRO A 232 -10.27 33.58 -8.06
CA PRO A 232 -9.25 34.62 -8.23
C PRO A 232 -8.30 34.30 -9.40
N LYS A 233 -7.92 35.33 -10.17
CA LYS A 233 -6.99 35.18 -11.31
C LYS A 233 -5.56 34.83 -10.88
N ASN A 234 -5.14 35.29 -9.70
CA ASN A 234 -3.80 34.99 -9.19
C ASN A 234 -3.79 33.58 -8.55
N PRO A 235 -2.98 32.63 -9.05
CA PRO A 235 -2.97 31.25 -8.56
C PRO A 235 -2.62 31.12 -7.08
N LEU A 236 -1.76 32.01 -6.55
CA LEU A 236 -1.39 31.98 -5.13
C LEU A 236 -2.56 32.35 -4.21
N ILE A 237 -3.40 33.30 -4.63
CA ILE A 237 -4.59 33.70 -3.87
C ILE A 237 -5.68 32.62 -4.03
N ARG A 238 -5.85 32.09 -5.24
CA ARG A 238 -6.80 31.02 -5.56
C ARG A 238 -6.59 29.80 -4.64
N GLU A 239 -5.34 29.37 -4.49
CA GLU A 239 -4.98 28.15 -3.75
C GLU A 239 -4.45 28.42 -2.32
N MET A 240 -4.54 29.65 -1.82
CA MET A 240 -4.01 30.04 -0.50
C MET A 240 -4.50 29.13 0.63
N PHE A 241 -5.79 28.78 0.63
CA PHE A 241 -6.36 27.89 1.64
C PHE A 241 -5.81 26.46 1.54
N GLY A 242 -5.51 25.98 0.33
CA GLY A 242 -4.84 24.70 0.12
C GLY A 242 -3.42 24.71 0.71
N PHE A 243 -2.65 25.78 0.46
CA PHE A 243 -1.33 25.95 1.07
C PHE A 243 -1.40 25.98 2.60
N LEU A 244 -2.35 26.72 3.17
CA LEU A 244 -2.56 26.77 4.62
C LEU A 244 -2.89 25.40 5.21
N ILE A 245 -3.73 24.62 4.54
CA ILE A 245 -4.08 23.25 4.98
C ILE A 245 -2.85 22.33 4.93
N ILE A 246 -2.08 22.35 3.84
CA ILE A 246 -0.89 21.49 3.71
C ILE A 246 0.20 21.89 4.70
N LEU A 247 0.48 23.18 4.84
CA LEU A 247 1.45 23.68 5.82
C LEU A 247 0.99 23.37 7.25
N GLY A 248 -0.29 23.57 7.55
CA GLY A 248 -0.88 23.18 8.84
C GLY A 248 -0.74 21.68 9.10
N TYR A 249 -0.99 20.84 8.09
CA TYR A 249 -0.87 19.40 8.18
C TYR A 249 0.55 18.95 8.55
N PHE A 250 1.58 19.49 7.89
CA PHE A 250 2.97 19.07 8.15
C PHE A 250 3.66 19.81 9.30
N LEU A 251 3.26 21.05 9.63
CA LEU A 251 3.93 21.84 10.67
C LEU A 251 3.21 21.80 12.02
N LEU A 252 1.87 21.77 12.04
CA LEU A 252 1.11 21.82 13.29
C LEU A 252 0.82 20.43 13.86
N LEU A 253 0.64 19.41 13.02
CA LEU A 253 0.34 18.06 13.52
C LEU A 253 1.51 17.44 14.28
N PRO A 254 2.77 17.43 13.79
CA PRO A 254 3.86 16.81 14.55
C PRO A 254 4.00 17.30 16.01
N PRO A 255 4.06 18.62 16.30
CA PRO A 255 4.15 19.08 17.69
C PRO A 255 2.88 18.79 18.51
N LEU A 256 1.69 18.79 17.88
CA LEU A 256 0.43 18.45 18.55
C LEU A 256 0.40 16.96 18.95
N PHE A 257 0.83 16.08 18.05
CA PHE A 257 0.97 14.64 18.29
C PHE A 257 2.03 14.34 19.36
N ALA A 258 3.18 15.03 19.31
CA ALA A 258 4.21 14.94 20.35
C ALA A 258 3.65 15.28 21.74
N LYS A 259 2.83 16.34 21.84
CA LYS A 259 2.26 16.80 23.11
C LYS A 259 1.07 15.96 23.60
N LYS A 260 0.31 15.29 22.74
CA LYS A 260 -0.91 14.56 23.15
C LYS A 260 -0.72 13.05 23.20
N TRP A 261 -0.33 12.42 22.10
CA TRP A 261 -0.41 10.97 21.93
C TRP A 261 0.96 10.28 21.92
N PHE A 262 2.00 10.91 21.40
CA PHE A 262 3.33 10.33 21.25
C PHE A 262 4.39 10.92 22.20
N LYS A 263 3.99 11.34 23.40
CA LYS A 263 4.91 11.90 24.41
C LYS A 263 6.11 10.98 24.69
N GLY A 264 5.85 9.67 24.83
CA GLY A 264 6.88 8.67 25.09
C GLY A 264 7.88 8.56 23.94
N PHE A 265 7.41 8.46 22.70
CA PHE A 265 8.26 8.43 21.52
C PHE A 265 9.04 9.73 21.33
N TYR A 266 8.43 10.88 21.59
CA TYR A 266 9.14 12.16 21.50
C TYR A 266 10.32 12.24 22.50
N ALA A 267 10.11 11.75 23.72
CA ALA A 267 11.16 11.73 24.75
C ALA A 267 12.32 10.79 24.41
N THR A 268 12.04 9.64 23.77
CA THR A 268 13.08 8.65 23.40
C THR A 268 13.81 9.00 22.11
N LEU A 269 13.09 9.46 21.08
CA LEU A 269 13.64 9.74 19.75
C LEU A 269 14.32 11.11 19.64
N GLY A 270 13.93 12.04 20.52
CA GLY A 270 14.31 13.45 20.40
C GLY A 270 13.62 14.15 19.22
N PRO A 271 13.86 15.47 19.06
CA PRO A 271 13.08 16.29 18.15
C PRO A 271 13.27 15.90 16.67
N VAL A 272 14.50 15.69 16.21
CA VAL A 272 14.79 15.50 14.78
C VAL A 272 14.19 14.18 14.26
N ARG A 273 14.51 13.05 14.91
CA ARG A 273 14.01 11.72 14.51
C ARG A 273 12.49 11.64 14.59
N PHE A 274 11.91 12.26 15.62
CA PHE A 274 10.46 12.32 15.76
C PHE A 274 9.79 13.06 14.59
N HIS A 275 10.35 14.20 14.16
CA HIS A 275 9.78 14.94 13.02
C HIS A 275 9.91 14.17 11.71
N VAL A 276 11.03 13.46 11.50
CA VAL A 276 11.20 12.58 10.32
C VAL A 276 10.18 11.44 10.35
N MET A 277 10.03 10.76 11.49
CA MET A 277 9.04 9.70 11.68
C MET A 277 7.62 10.23 11.41
N MET A 278 7.25 11.37 12.01
CA MET A 278 5.94 11.97 11.82
C MET A 278 5.71 12.40 10.37
N PHE A 279 6.71 12.96 9.69
CA PHE A 279 6.62 13.30 8.28
C PHE A 279 6.28 12.06 7.44
N LEU A 280 7.00 10.95 7.63
CA LEU A 280 6.73 9.70 6.91
C LEU A 280 5.33 9.13 7.23
N LEU A 281 4.93 9.15 8.50
CA LEU A 281 3.58 8.71 8.92
C LEU A 281 2.47 9.58 8.31
N LEU A 282 2.67 10.89 8.25
CA LEU A 282 1.72 11.83 7.63
C LEU A 282 1.66 11.65 6.11
N CYS A 283 2.80 11.42 5.43
CA CYS A 283 2.80 11.05 4.01
C CYS A 283 2.06 9.73 3.76
N MET A 284 2.26 8.73 4.62
CA MET A 284 1.53 7.46 4.55
C MET A 284 0.02 7.66 4.78
N ALA A 285 -0.37 8.50 5.76
CA ALA A 285 -1.77 8.80 6.06
C ALA A 285 -2.44 9.69 5.01
N ALA A 286 -1.67 10.42 4.19
CA ALA A 286 -2.21 11.28 3.14
C ALA A 286 -3.05 10.49 2.12
N LEU A 287 -2.67 9.25 1.80
CA LEU A 287 -3.40 8.40 0.87
C LEU A 287 -4.81 8.06 1.34
N PRO A 288 -5.03 7.38 2.48
CA PRO A 288 -6.39 7.08 2.95
C PRO A 288 -7.20 8.35 3.21
N ILE A 289 -6.58 9.44 3.69
CA ILE A 289 -7.27 10.74 3.83
C ILE A 289 -7.76 11.24 2.47
N LYS A 290 -6.92 11.21 1.44
CA LYS A 290 -7.27 11.62 0.08
C LYS A 290 -8.36 10.72 -0.51
N MET A 291 -8.31 9.41 -0.27
CA MET A 291 -9.36 8.48 -0.70
C MET A 291 -10.72 8.85 -0.11
N VAL A 292 -10.78 9.13 1.20
CA VAL A 292 -12.02 9.55 1.86
C VAL A 292 -12.51 10.89 1.31
N LEU A 293 -11.62 11.87 1.14
CA LEU A 293 -11.97 13.17 0.55
C LEU A 293 -12.51 13.02 -0.88
N ARG A 294 -11.93 12.09 -1.64
CA ARG A 294 -12.35 11.78 -3.00
C ARG A 294 -13.75 11.15 -3.03
N TRP A 295 -14.03 10.18 -2.17
CA TRP A 295 -15.30 9.46 -2.18
C TRP A 295 -16.47 10.27 -1.59
N LEU A 296 -16.22 11.04 -0.52
CA LEU A 296 -17.30 11.79 0.15
C LEU A 296 -17.56 13.15 -0.49
N PHE A 297 -16.53 13.81 -1.01
CA PHE A 297 -16.62 15.20 -1.47
C PHE A 297 -16.20 15.40 -2.92
N ASN A 298 -15.87 14.34 -3.66
CA ASN A 298 -15.35 14.43 -5.03
C ASN A 298 -14.16 15.40 -5.19
N LEU A 299 -13.39 15.59 -4.11
CA LEU A 299 -12.27 16.51 -4.08
C LEU A 299 -11.14 15.97 -4.96
N LYS A 300 -10.78 16.69 -6.03
CA LYS A 300 -9.65 16.30 -6.90
C LYS A 300 -8.33 16.85 -6.37
N TYR A 301 -8.22 18.17 -6.23
CA TYR A 301 -7.00 18.81 -5.76
C TYR A 301 -7.26 19.68 -4.52
N ILE A 302 -6.37 19.55 -3.54
CA ILE A 302 -6.21 20.46 -2.39
C ILE A 302 -5.51 21.73 -2.87
N ILE A 303 -4.50 21.57 -3.73
CA ILE A 303 -3.85 22.67 -4.46
C ILE A 303 -3.86 22.30 -5.93
N GLY A 304 -4.52 23.11 -6.76
CA GLY A 304 -4.52 22.95 -8.21
C GLY A 304 -3.90 24.14 -8.92
N ILE A 305 -2.67 24.01 -9.42
CA ILE A 305 -2.01 25.03 -10.25
C ILE A 305 -1.63 24.41 -11.60
N PRO A 306 -2.60 24.26 -12.52
CA PRO A 306 -2.37 23.69 -13.85
C PRO A 306 -1.28 24.43 -14.64
N GLU A 307 -1.11 25.73 -14.39
CA GLU A 307 -0.15 26.59 -15.08
C GLU A 307 1.31 26.15 -14.87
N TYR A 308 1.60 25.50 -13.74
CA TYR A 308 2.94 24.98 -13.40
C TYR A 308 2.95 23.46 -13.22
N PHE A 309 1.88 22.76 -13.62
CA PHE A 309 1.70 21.34 -13.36
C PHE A 309 1.86 20.96 -11.87
N PHE A 310 1.53 21.90 -10.96
CA PHE A 310 1.67 21.69 -9.52
C PHE A 310 0.30 21.39 -8.91
N ASN A 311 0.01 20.10 -8.76
CA ASN A 311 -1.26 19.62 -8.22
C ASN A 311 -1.04 18.64 -7.05
N ILE A 312 -1.75 18.84 -5.94
CA ILE A 312 -1.71 18.02 -4.71
C ILE A 312 -3.14 17.64 -4.29
#